data_AF-A0A834MM95-F1
#
_entry.id   AF-A0A834MM95-F1
#
_cell.length_a   1.000
_cell.length_b   1.000
_cell.length_c   1.000
_cell.angle_alpha   90.00
_cell.angle_beta   90.00
_cell.angle_gamma   90.00
#
_symmetry.space_group_name_H-M   'P 1'
#
loop_
_entity.id
_entity.type
_entity.pdbx_description
1 polymer ?
#
loop_
_entity_poly.entity_id
_entity_poly.type
_entity_poly.pdbx_seq_one_letter_code
_entity_poly.pdbx_strand_id
1 'polypeptide(L)'
;MHVARVVIRSFAGKVGTRNASSHGHHVAHSTYNDLPSPSGNWKTHYDAMQRKYNAQLALGVAAFAGTLLFGKAAGYFEFYNDYPEKPAVIESYK
;
A
#
# COMPACT_ATOMS: atom_id res chain seq x y z
N MET A 1 11.82 -1.77 12.21
CA MET A 1 12.13 -2.58 13.41
C MET A 1 11.75 -4.03 13.12
N HIS A 2 12.73 -4.86 12.79
CA HIS A 2 12.56 -6.28 12.44
C HIS A 2 12.56 -7.12 13.72
N VAL A 3 11.56 -7.99 13.93
CA VAL A 3 11.57 -8.96 15.04
C VAL A 3 11.78 -10.35 14.46
N ALA A 4 13.02 -10.81 14.58
CA ALA A 4 13.44 -12.17 14.28
C ALA A 4 12.81 -13.15 15.27
N ARG A 5 12.17 -14.21 14.77
CA ARG A 5 11.90 -15.43 15.55
C ARG A 5 12.72 -16.57 14.96
N VAL A 6 13.91 -16.73 15.51
CA VAL A 6 14.73 -17.93 15.40
C VAL A 6 14.03 -19.03 16.20
N VAL A 7 13.52 -20.06 15.52
CA VAL A 7 13.11 -21.31 16.18
C VAL A 7 14.00 -22.42 15.64
N ILE A 8 15.01 -22.74 16.44
CA ILE A 8 15.89 -23.89 16.30
C ILE A 8 15.03 -25.16 16.42
N ARG A 9 15.04 -26.01 15.38
CA ARG A 9 14.63 -27.42 15.51
C ARG A 9 15.81 -28.30 15.11
N SER A 10 16.67 -28.56 16.08
CA SER A 10 17.65 -29.65 16.02
C SER A 10 16.96 -30.95 16.41
N PHE A 11 16.45 -31.69 15.43
CA PHE A 11 16.35 -33.15 15.49
C PHE A 11 16.56 -33.70 14.07
N ALA A 12 17.83 -33.80 13.71
CA ALA A 12 18.30 -34.48 12.51
C ALA A 12 18.09 -35.99 12.68
N GLY A 13 16.94 -36.49 12.21
CA GLY A 13 16.83 -37.88 11.78
C GLY A 13 17.39 -37.98 10.36
N LYS A 14 18.58 -38.57 10.20
CA LYS A 14 19.09 -38.97 8.89
C LYS A 14 18.15 -40.02 8.29
N VAL A 15 17.30 -39.65 7.34
CA VAL A 15 16.54 -40.62 6.53
C VAL A 15 16.62 -40.22 5.06
N GLY A 16 17.54 -40.89 4.36
CA GLY A 16 17.42 -41.30 2.96
C GLY A 16 17.30 -40.21 1.90
N THR A 17 18.39 -39.94 1.18
CA THR A 17 18.35 -39.34 -0.15
C THR A 17 17.62 -40.29 -1.12
N ARG A 18 16.34 -40.05 -1.36
CA ARG A 18 15.61 -40.68 -2.47
C ARG A 18 15.61 -39.74 -3.66
N ASN A 19 16.67 -39.82 -4.46
CA ASN A 19 16.64 -39.31 -5.82
C ASN A 19 15.82 -40.28 -6.68
N ALA A 20 14.53 -40.00 -6.84
CA ALA A 20 13.72 -40.65 -7.86
C ALA A 20 13.69 -39.73 -9.08
N SER A 21 14.58 -40.00 -10.03
CA SER A 21 14.46 -39.52 -11.40
C SER A 21 13.50 -40.45 -12.14
N SER A 22 12.31 -39.97 -12.49
CA SER A 22 11.41 -40.69 -13.38
C SER A 22 10.78 -39.74 -14.39
N HIS A 23 11.16 -39.98 -15.64
CA HIS A 23 10.63 -39.48 -16.89
C HIS A 23 9.09 -39.54 -16.96
N GLY A 24 8.47 -38.55 -17.60
CA GLY A 24 7.17 -38.74 -18.29
C GLY A 24 5.90 -38.42 -17.51
N HIS A 25 5.77 -37.19 -17.03
CA HIS A 25 4.51 -36.43 -16.95
C HIS A 25 4.92 -35.00 -16.59
N HIS A 26 4.18 -33.98 -17.01
CA HIS A 26 4.39 -32.62 -16.52
C HIS A 26 4.18 -32.62 -14.99
N VAL A 27 5.25 -32.87 -14.23
CA VAL A 27 5.22 -32.81 -12.77
C VAL A 27 4.99 -31.34 -12.46
N ALA A 28 3.74 -30.99 -12.11
CA ALA A 28 3.40 -29.65 -11.67
C ALA A 28 4.38 -29.29 -10.56
N HIS A 29 5.30 -28.38 -10.85
CA HIS A 29 6.30 -27.96 -9.90
C HIS A 29 5.55 -27.30 -8.75
N SER A 30 5.59 -27.91 -7.57
CA SER A 30 4.81 -27.36 -6.47
C SER A 30 5.35 -25.96 -6.16
N THR A 31 4.49 -24.96 -6.25
CA THR A 31 4.84 -23.56 -6.02
C THR A 31 4.38 -23.16 -4.63
N TYR A 32 4.91 -22.04 -4.12
CA TYR A 32 4.43 -21.49 -2.84
C TYR A 32 2.91 -21.19 -2.86
N ASN A 33 2.30 -21.04 -4.05
CA ASN A 33 0.85 -20.85 -4.19
C ASN A 33 0.03 -22.11 -3.87
N ASP A 34 0.66 -23.29 -3.81
CA ASP A 34 -0.03 -24.54 -3.47
C ASP A 34 -0.17 -24.73 -1.95
N LEU A 35 0.44 -23.84 -1.16
CA LEU A 35 0.26 -23.82 0.28
C LEU A 35 -1.17 -23.40 0.63
N PRO A 36 -1.76 -23.97 1.68
CA PRO A 36 -3.09 -23.60 2.12
C PRO A 36 -3.12 -22.11 2.45
N SER A 37 -3.92 -21.37 1.70
CA SER A 37 -4.17 -19.96 1.99
C SER A 37 -5.01 -19.84 3.25
N PRO A 38 -4.73 -18.85 4.12
CA PRO A 38 -5.55 -18.58 5.28
C PRO A 38 -7.02 -18.35 4.86
N SER A 39 -7.92 -19.25 5.28
CA SER A 39 -9.33 -19.26 4.94
C SER A 39 -10.21 -19.32 6.19
N GLY A 40 -11.41 -18.72 6.15
CA GLY A 40 -12.42 -18.84 7.22
C GLY A 40 -13.05 -17.52 7.63
N ASN A 41 -13.87 -17.57 8.69
CA ASN A 41 -14.74 -16.48 9.13
C ASN A 41 -14.01 -15.17 9.46
N TRP A 42 -12.80 -15.26 10.00
CA TRP A 42 -11.99 -14.08 10.32
C TRP A 42 -11.64 -13.28 9.07
N LYS A 43 -11.38 -13.95 7.94
CA LYS A 43 -11.03 -13.29 6.67
C LYS A 43 -12.23 -12.58 6.09
N THR A 44 -13.40 -13.22 6.09
CA THR A 44 -14.66 -12.59 5.66
C THR A 44 -14.97 -11.33 6.49
N HIS A 45 -14.77 -11.40 7.81
CA HIS A 45 -14.97 -10.25 8.69
C HIS A 45 -13.96 -9.13 8.39
N TYR A 46 -12.69 -9.49 8.24
CA TYR A 46 -11.63 -8.56 7.89
C TYR A 46 -11.92 -7.86 6.55
N ASP A 47 -12.25 -8.62 5.50
CA ASP A 47 -12.55 -8.08 4.17
C ASP A 47 -13.78 -7.15 4.21
N ALA A 48 -14.80 -7.47 5.00
CA ALA A 48 -15.97 -6.61 5.20
C ALA A 48 -15.60 -5.28 5.87
N MET A 49 -14.76 -5.31 6.91
CA MET A 49 -14.27 -4.11 7.58
C MET A 49 -13.34 -3.29 6.69
N GLN A 50 -12.45 -3.95 5.95
CA GLN A 50 -11.54 -3.30 5.00
C GLN A 50 -12.32 -2.55 3.93
N ARG A 51 -13.41 -3.13 3.40
CA ARG A 51 -14.29 -2.45 2.44
C ARG A 51 -14.92 -1.19 3.04
N LYS A 52 -15.36 -1.24 4.30
CA LYS A 52 -15.92 -0.09 5.00
C LYS A 52 -14.90 1.03 5.16
N TYR A 53 -13.69 0.71 5.62
CA TYR A 53 -12.63 1.71 5.81
C TYR A 53 -12.16 2.31 4.48
N ASN A 54 -12.03 1.50 3.43
CA ASN A 54 -11.70 1.99 2.10
C ASN A 54 -12.78 2.93 1.55
N ALA A 55 -14.06 2.65 1.81
CA ALA A 55 -15.16 3.54 1.43
C ALA A 55 -15.10 4.88 2.19
N GLN A 56 -14.82 4.84 3.49
CA GLN A 56 -14.63 6.05 4.29
C GLN A 56 -13.43 6.87 3.81
N LEU A 57 -12.32 6.21 3.48
CA LEU A 57 -11.14 6.86 2.94
C LEU A 57 -11.46 7.55 1.60
N ALA A 58 -12.12 6.84 0.68
CA ALA A 58 -12.50 7.39 -0.61
C ALA A 58 -13.43 8.60 -0.46
N LEU A 59 -14.42 8.52 0.44
CA LEU A 59 -15.31 9.63 0.75
C LEU A 59 -14.54 10.83 1.33
N GLY A 60 -13.62 10.60 2.26
CA GLY A 60 -12.79 11.65 2.85
C GLY A 60 -11.92 12.36 1.82
N VAL A 61 -11.27 11.60 0.93
CA VAL A 61 -10.46 12.15 -0.17
C VAL A 61 -11.33 12.96 -1.13
N ALA A 62 -12.51 12.44 -1.52
CA ALA A 62 -13.43 13.14 -2.41
C ALA A 62 -13.95 14.44 -1.79
N ALA A 63 -14.35 14.42 -0.52
CA ALA A 63 -14.81 15.60 0.21
C ALA A 63 -13.69 16.65 0.30
N PHE A 64 -12.49 16.25 0.69
CA PHE A 64 -11.34 17.15 0.77
C PHE A 64 -11.01 17.80 -0.59
N ALA A 65 -10.93 17.00 -1.66
CA ALA A 65 -10.70 17.51 -3.00
C ALA A 65 -11.81 18.47 -3.44
N GLY A 66 -13.07 18.13 -3.15
CA GLY A 66 -14.23 18.98 -3.42
C GLY A 66 -14.14 20.32 -2.69
N THR A 67 -13.78 20.31 -1.40
CA THR A 67 -13.57 21.53 -0.61
C THR A 67 -12.46 22.40 -1.21
N LEU A 68 -11.34 21.81 -1.65
CA LEU A 68 -10.26 22.57 -2.26
C LEU A 68 -10.69 23.23 -3.58
N LEU A 69 -11.38 22.47 -4.45
CA LEU A 69 -11.87 22.99 -5.72
C LEU A 69 -12.89 24.11 -5.52
N PHE A 70 -13.83 23.91 -4.60
CA PHE A 70 -14.83 24.92 -4.23
C PHE A 70 -14.16 26.17 -3.66
N GLY A 71 -13.22 26.00 -2.71
CA GLY A 71 -12.50 27.12 -2.10
C GLY A 71 -11.72 27.93 -3.12
N LYS A 72 -11.08 27.27 -4.09
CA LYS A 72 -10.40 27.94 -5.21
C LYS A 72 -11.40 28.72 -6.08
N ALA A 73 -12.50 28.10 -6.48
CA ALA A 73 -13.50 28.71 -7.35
C ALA A 73 -14.21 29.91 -6.68
N ALA A 74 -14.41 29.85 -5.37
CA ALA A 74 -15.00 30.92 -4.57
C ALA A 74 -14.00 32.05 -4.23
N GLY A 75 -12.72 31.90 -4.57
CA GLY A 75 -11.69 32.91 -4.30
C GLY A 75 -11.15 32.90 -2.86
N TYR A 76 -11.40 31.83 -2.08
CA TYR A 76 -10.85 31.70 -0.72
C TYR A 76 -9.36 31.37 -0.69
N PHE A 77 -8.79 30.98 -1.83
CA PHE A 77 -7.36 30.68 -1.94
C PHE A 77 -6.67 31.68 -2.88
N GLU A 78 -6.27 32.82 -2.32
CA GLU A 78 -5.34 33.74 -2.97
C GLU A 78 -3.91 33.26 -2.72
N PHE A 79 -3.29 32.71 -3.76
CA PHE A 79 -1.87 32.40 -3.72
C PHE A 79 -1.14 33.51 -4.48
N TYR A 80 -0.45 34.38 -3.76
CA TYR A 80 0.40 35.46 -4.31
C TYR A 80 1.67 34.90 -4.97
N ASN A 81 1.50 33.97 -5.91
CA ASN A 81 2.60 33.31 -6.64
C ASN A 81 3.02 34.11 -7.88
N ASP A 82 2.37 35.23 -8.14
CA ASP A 82 2.67 36.10 -9.26
C ASP A 82 3.88 36.97 -8.89
N TYR A 83 4.88 37.00 -9.76
CA TYR A 83 5.98 37.95 -9.64
C TYR A 83 5.55 39.30 -10.22
N PRO A 84 5.88 40.42 -9.56
CA PRO A 84 5.52 41.72 -10.08
C PRO A 84 6.25 41.96 -11.41
N GLU A 85 5.51 42.37 -12.46
CA GLU A 85 6.09 42.64 -13.78
C GLU A 85 7.14 43.76 -13.77
N LYS A 86 7.06 44.64 -12.77
CA LYS A 86 7.97 45.77 -12.58
C LYS A 86 8.50 45.80 -11.15
N PRO A 87 9.77 46.15 -10.95
CA PRO A 87 10.30 46.36 -9.61
C PRO A 87 9.50 47.46 -8.92
N ALA A 88 9.33 47.35 -7.60
CA ALA A 88 8.69 48.39 -6.81
C ALA A 88 9.47 49.70 -6.97
N VAL A 89 8.78 50.77 -7.35
CA VAL A 89 9.37 52.11 -7.38
C VAL A 89 9.38 52.63 -5.95
N ILE A 90 10.54 52.54 -5.30
CA ILE A 90 10.74 52.97 -3.91
C ILE A 90 11.34 54.38 -3.93
N GLU A 91 10.63 55.36 -3.38
CA GLU A 91 11.07 56.77 -3.39
C GLU A 91 12.36 57.02 -2.57
N SER A 92 12.76 56.08 -1.70
CA SER A 92 13.92 56.21 -0.81
C SER A 92 15.29 55.99 -1.47
N TYR A 93 15.34 55.66 -2.76
CA TYR A 93 16.58 55.43 -3.52
C TYR A 93 16.88 56.55 -4.53
N LYS A 94 16.51 57.79 -4.19
CA LYS A 94 16.94 59.00 -4.92
C LYS A 94 18.14 59.64 -4.25
#